data_AF-A0A5M9IVQ2-F1
#
_entry.id   AF-A0A5M9IVQ2-F1
#
_cell.length_a   1.000
_cell.length_b   1.000
_cell.length_c   1.000
_cell.angle_alpha   90.00
_cell.angle_beta   90.00
_cell.angle_gamma   90.00
#
_symmetry.space_group_name_H-M   'P 1'
#
loop_
_entity.id
_entity.type
_entity.pdbx_description
1 polymer ?
#
loop_
_entity_poly.entity_id
_entity_poly.type
_entity_poly.pdbx_seq_one_letter_code
_entity_poly.pdbx_strand_id
1 'polypeptide(L)'
;MTNPVPGLNIPIKGPFDQAEVSLSTFTGPLVVSIPNDAELFLRGTVYAILGLDSEKPAWEGAKIKAGEWQKNTEQYQRLSNLKVEVPKQDLLQFKNQTTQLRYQTIGESSIRVISEPISLTITT
;
A
#
# COMPACT_ATOMS: atom_id res chain seq x y z
N MET A 1 -5.31 14.23 9.93
CA MET A 1 -5.74 13.96 8.54
C MET A 1 -5.36 12.53 8.24
N THR A 2 -6.27 11.70 7.74
CA THR A 2 -5.93 10.32 7.36
C THR A 2 -5.44 10.29 5.92
N ASN A 3 -4.45 9.45 5.65
CA ASN A 3 -3.90 9.30 4.31
C ASN A 3 -4.95 8.68 3.37
N PRO A 4 -5.06 9.13 2.12
CA PRO A 4 -6.07 8.65 1.17
C PRO A 4 -5.96 7.14 0.91
N VAL A 5 -7.07 6.52 0.49
CA VAL A 5 -7.07 5.10 0.10
C VAL A 5 -6.08 4.84 -1.05
N PRO A 6 -5.40 3.69 -1.08
CA PRO A 6 -4.53 3.34 -2.20
C PRO A 6 -5.31 3.21 -3.52
N GLY A 7 -4.60 3.38 -4.64
CA GLY A 7 -5.08 2.89 -5.93
C GLY A 7 -4.68 1.44 -6.16
N LEU A 8 -5.43 0.70 -6.98
CA LEU A 8 -5.10 -0.68 -7.38
C LEU A 8 -5.09 -0.85 -8.89
N ASN A 9 -4.37 -1.87 -9.36
CA ASN A 9 -4.48 -2.37 -10.75
C ASN A 9 -5.70 -3.27 -10.99
N ILE A 10 -6.67 -3.24 -10.08
CA ILE A 10 -7.98 -3.90 -10.19
C ILE A 10 -9.08 -2.90 -9.82
N PRO A 11 -10.34 -3.15 -10.24
CA PRO A 11 -11.44 -2.25 -9.90
C PRO A 11 -11.67 -2.16 -8.38
N ILE A 12 -11.79 -0.92 -7.89
CA ILE A 12 -12.28 -0.60 -6.55
C ILE A 12 -13.73 -0.16 -6.67
N LYS A 13 -14.63 -0.80 -5.92
CA LYS A 13 -16.07 -0.54 -5.90
C LYS A 13 -16.42 0.35 -4.70
N GLY A 14 -17.16 1.42 -4.97
CA GLY A 14 -17.70 2.31 -3.94
C GLY A 14 -19.04 1.82 -3.37
N PRO A 15 -19.50 2.39 -2.23
CA PRO A 15 -18.93 3.54 -1.50
C PRO A 15 -17.94 3.18 -0.38
N PHE A 16 -17.55 1.91 -0.23
CA PHE A 16 -16.76 1.42 0.90
C PHE A 16 -15.36 0.93 0.53
N ASP A 17 -14.82 1.41 -0.59
CA ASP A 17 -13.50 1.04 -1.12
C ASP A 17 -13.23 -0.46 -1.05
N GLN A 18 -14.06 -1.21 -1.78
CA GLN A 18 -14.02 -2.68 -1.81
C GLN A 18 -13.36 -3.16 -3.10
N ALA A 19 -12.47 -4.13 -3.00
CA ALA A 19 -11.84 -4.76 -4.15
C ALA A 19 -11.89 -6.28 -4.00
N GLU A 20 -11.94 -6.98 -5.13
CA GLU A 20 -11.95 -8.44 -5.16
C GLU A 20 -10.82 -8.95 -6.07
N VAL A 21 -10.06 -9.93 -5.58
CA VAL A 21 -9.04 -10.64 -6.33
C VAL A 21 -9.40 -12.12 -6.38
N SER A 22 -9.64 -12.64 -7.59
CA SER A 22 -9.77 -14.08 -7.82
C SER A 22 -8.41 -14.68 -8.17
N LEU A 23 -7.88 -15.54 -7.29
CA LEU A 23 -6.53 -16.10 -7.43
C LEU A 23 -6.38 -17.05 -8.63
N SER A 24 -7.46 -17.64 -9.15
CA SER A 24 -7.44 -18.49 -10.35
C SER A 24 -7.22 -17.68 -11.62
N THR A 25 -7.80 -16.48 -11.70
CA THR A 25 -7.76 -15.62 -12.90
C THR A 25 -6.70 -14.52 -12.80
N PHE A 26 -6.33 -14.12 -11.59
CA PHE A 26 -5.37 -13.05 -11.37
C PHE A 26 -3.94 -13.48 -11.71
N THR A 27 -3.29 -12.73 -12.60
CA THR A 27 -1.91 -12.95 -13.03
C THR A 27 -1.00 -11.82 -12.56
N GLY A 28 0.16 -12.16 -12.00
CA GLY A 28 1.13 -11.17 -11.51
C GLY A 28 0.81 -10.65 -10.09
N PRO A 29 1.49 -9.57 -9.66
CA PRO A 29 1.28 -8.96 -8.35
C PRO A 29 0.07 -8.01 -8.34
N LEU A 30 -0.53 -7.85 -7.16
CA LEU A 30 -1.45 -6.74 -6.90
C LEU A 30 -0.60 -5.47 -6.71
N VAL A 31 -0.79 -4.51 -7.61
CA VAL A 31 -0.02 -3.27 -7.62
C VAL A 31 -0.81 -2.21 -6.85
N VAL A 32 -0.19 -1.71 -5.79
CA VAL A 32 -0.73 -0.69 -4.90
C VAL A 32 -0.10 0.65 -5.25
N SER A 33 -0.91 1.56 -5.78
CA SER A 33 -0.48 2.91 -6.15
C SER A 33 -0.68 3.86 -4.98
N ILE A 34 0.34 4.64 -4.65
CA ILE A 34 0.30 5.61 -3.55
C ILE A 34 -0.21 6.95 -4.11
N PRO A 35 -1.32 7.50 -3.61
CA PRO A 35 -1.87 8.77 -4.10
C PRO A 35 -0.84 9.91 -3.99
N ASN A 36 -0.83 10.82 -4.96
CA ASN A 36 0.16 11.90 -5.03
C ASN A 36 0.00 12.93 -3.89
N ASP A 37 -1.21 13.06 -3.35
CA ASP A 37 -1.58 13.89 -2.21
C ASP A 37 -1.39 13.19 -0.85
N ALA A 38 -0.93 11.93 -0.84
CA ALA A 38 -0.57 11.23 0.39
C ALA A 38 0.56 11.93 1.15
N GLU A 39 0.40 12.08 2.46
CA GLU A 39 1.45 12.53 3.36
C GLU A 39 2.48 11.40 3.55
N LEU A 40 3.71 11.64 3.08
CA LEU A 40 4.83 10.69 3.17
C LEU A 40 6.04 11.31 3.84
N PHE A 41 6.78 10.51 4.61
CA PHE A 41 8.09 10.91 5.08
C PHE A 41 9.11 10.81 3.94
N LEU A 42 9.55 11.95 3.40
CA LEU A 42 10.44 11.98 2.22
C LEU A 42 11.79 11.29 2.43
N ARG A 43 12.31 11.30 3.67
CA ARG A 43 13.53 10.58 4.09
C ARG A 43 13.25 9.13 4.49
N GLY A 44 11.98 8.74 4.53
CA GLY A 44 11.49 7.46 4.99
C GLY A 44 11.24 6.46 3.87
N THR A 45 10.49 5.43 4.23
CA THR A 45 10.05 4.40 3.28
C THR A 45 8.53 4.32 3.22
N VAL A 46 8.02 3.71 2.15
CA VAL A 46 6.61 3.38 1.95
C VAL A 46 6.49 1.93 1.48
N TYR A 47 5.44 1.23 1.92
CA TYR A 47 5.18 -0.18 1.62
C TYR A 47 3.69 -0.51 1.81
N ALA A 48 3.25 -1.61 1.21
CA ALA A 48 1.91 -2.15 1.44
C ALA A 48 1.87 -2.99 2.72
N ILE A 49 0.73 -2.98 3.39
CA ILE A 49 0.43 -3.87 4.53
C ILE A 49 -0.93 -4.53 4.32
N LEU A 50 -1.07 -5.77 4.78
CA LEU A 50 -2.32 -6.52 4.79
C LEU A 50 -2.64 -6.99 6.20
N GLY A 51 -3.90 -6.85 6.59
CA GLY A 51 -4.40 -7.29 7.89
C GLY A 51 -5.51 -6.39 8.44
N LEU A 52 -6.35 -6.96 9.30
CA LEU A 52 -7.42 -6.21 9.97
C LEU A 52 -6.88 -5.23 11.02
N ASP A 53 -5.76 -5.57 11.67
CA ASP A 53 -5.04 -4.69 12.59
C ASP A 53 -3.93 -3.95 11.83
N SER A 54 -4.01 -2.62 11.76
CA SER A 54 -3.02 -1.79 11.07
C SER A 54 -1.74 -1.54 11.88
N GLU A 55 -1.80 -1.67 13.21
CA GLU A 55 -0.61 -1.55 14.06
C GLU A 55 0.22 -2.84 14.07
N LYS A 56 -0.46 -3.98 13.89
CA LYS A 56 0.14 -5.31 13.77
C LYS A 56 -0.41 -6.03 12.53
N PRO A 57 0.01 -5.60 11.32
CA PRO A 57 -0.45 -6.23 10.10
C PRO A 57 -0.04 -7.70 10.05
N ALA A 58 -0.88 -8.53 9.44
CA ALA A 58 -0.58 -9.94 9.22
C ALA A 58 0.53 -10.14 8.18
N TRP A 59 0.73 -9.15 7.30
CA TRP A 59 1.77 -9.14 6.29
C TRP A 59 2.28 -7.71 6.00
N GLU A 60 3.59 -7.58 5.82
CA GLU A 60 4.26 -6.36 5.38
C GLU A 60 5.01 -6.60 4.07
N GLY A 61 4.84 -5.68 3.11
CA GLY A 61 5.51 -5.74 1.82
C GLY A 61 6.92 -5.17 1.80
N ALA A 62 7.54 -5.22 0.62
CA ALA A 62 8.85 -4.64 0.39
C ALA A 62 8.83 -3.10 0.56
N LYS A 63 9.84 -2.58 1.26
CA LYS A 63 9.99 -1.16 1.55
C LYS A 63 10.74 -0.47 0.42
N ILE A 64 10.14 0.60 -0.11
CA ILE A 64 10.78 1.48 -1.09
C ILE A 64 10.97 2.88 -0.50
N LYS A 65 11.91 3.66 -1.05
CA LYS A 65 12.09 5.05 -0.65
C LYS A 65 10.86 5.87 -1.06
N ALA A 66 10.43 6.80 -0.23
CA ALA A 66 9.34 7.73 -0.56
C ALA A 66 9.83 9.01 -1.25
N GLY A 67 11.12 9.35 -1.06
CA GLY A 67 11.76 10.50 -1.68
C GLY A 67 13.24 10.26 -1.95
N GLU A 68 13.85 11.19 -2.69
CA GLU A 68 15.28 11.21 -2.96
C GLU A 68 15.88 12.59 -2.69
N TRP A 69 17.14 12.62 -2.31
CA TRP A 69 17.89 13.86 -2.15
C TRP A 69 18.24 14.47 -3.50
N GLN A 70 17.75 15.68 -3.76
CA GLN A 70 18.09 16.45 -4.95
C GLN A 70 19.29 17.34 -4.68
N LYS A 71 20.40 17.09 -5.39
CA LYS A 71 21.64 17.87 -5.24
C LYS A 71 21.46 19.34 -5.62
N ASN A 72 20.63 19.63 -6.63
CA ASN A 72 20.46 20.99 -7.14
C ASN A 72 19.69 21.90 -6.19
N THR A 73 18.74 21.33 -5.43
CA THR A 73 17.90 22.10 -4.50
C THR A 73 18.28 21.86 -3.03
N GLU A 74 19.25 20.98 -2.77
CA GLU A 74 19.67 20.55 -1.43
C GLU A 74 18.49 20.17 -0.53
N GLN A 75 17.51 19.48 -1.12
CA GLN A 75 16.26 19.10 -0.46
C GLN A 75 15.84 17.70 -0.89
N TYR A 76 15.16 16.98 0.01
CA TYR A 76 14.46 15.76 -0.38
C TYR A 76 13.23 16.11 -1.21
N GLN A 77 13.06 15.44 -2.34
CA GLN A 77 11.85 15.53 -3.15
C GLN A 77 11.14 14.18 -3.19
N ARG A 78 9.81 14.23 -3.22
CA ARG A 78 8.97 13.04 -3.33
C ARG A 78 9.21 12.34 -4.67
N LEU A 79 9.32 11.02 -4.65
CA LEU A 79 9.29 10.23 -5.88
C LEU A 79 7.86 10.22 -6.45
N SER A 80 7.74 10.46 -7.75
CA SER A 80 6.45 10.46 -8.45
C SER A 80 5.98 9.04 -8.77
N ASN A 81 4.67 8.83 -8.87
CA ASN A 81 4.05 7.56 -9.30
C ASN A 81 4.49 6.36 -8.45
N LEU A 82 4.62 6.56 -7.14
CA LEU A 82 5.01 5.51 -6.20
C LEU A 82 4.05 4.32 -6.28
N LYS A 83 4.63 3.13 -6.46
CA LYS A 83 3.93 1.86 -6.52
C LYS A 83 4.67 0.83 -5.70
N VAL A 84 3.93 0.01 -4.99
CA VAL A 84 4.42 -1.14 -4.24
C VAL A 84 3.61 -2.37 -4.62
N GLU A 85 4.19 -3.54 -4.47
CA GLU A 85 3.58 -4.78 -4.94
C GLU A 85 3.26 -5.72 -3.79
N VAL A 86 2.11 -6.37 -3.89
CA VAL A 86 1.78 -7.57 -3.12
C VAL A 86 1.88 -8.77 -4.06
N PRO A 87 2.89 -9.64 -3.89
CA PRO A 87 3.02 -10.84 -4.68
C PRO A 87 1.77 -11.73 -4.57
N LYS A 88 1.38 -12.38 -5.67
CA LYS A 88 0.27 -13.35 -5.68
C LYS A 88 0.46 -14.45 -4.64
N GLN A 89 1.71 -14.88 -4.41
CA GLN A 89 2.03 -15.90 -3.41
C GLN A 89 1.69 -15.46 -1.99
N ASP A 90 1.82 -14.16 -1.69
CA ASP A 90 1.45 -13.62 -0.39
C ASP A 90 -0.07 -13.45 -0.24
N LEU A 91 -0.77 -13.14 -1.34
CA LEU A 91 -2.24 -13.13 -1.36
C LEU A 91 -2.85 -14.53 -1.07
N LEU A 92 -2.14 -15.62 -1.37
CA LEU A 92 -2.61 -16.98 -1.06
C LEU A 92 -2.81 -17.21 0.44
N GLN A 93 -2.05 -16.51 1.29
CA GLN A 93 -2.19 -16.58 2.76
C GLN A 93 -3.57 -16.06 3.21
N PHE A 94 -4.23 -15.28 2.36
CA PHE A 94 -5.54 -14.69 2.62
C PHE A 94 -6.64 -15.28 1.73
N LYS A 95 -6.44 -16.50 1.20
CA LYS A 95 -7.43 -17.19 0.36
C LYS A 95 -8.78 -17.38 1.08
N ASN A 96 -9.87 -17.07 0.39
CA ASN A 96 -11.26 -17.22 0.84
C ASN A 96 -11.61 -16.38 2.09
N GLN A 97 -10.94 -15.25 2.26
CA GLN A 97 -11.24 -14.30 3.32
C GLN A 97 -11.21 -12.86 2.82
N THR A 98 -11.84 -11.98 3.59
CA THR A 98 -11.72 -10.53 3.43
C THR A 98 -10.69 -10.02 4.42
N THR A 99 -9.69 -9.31 3.90
CA THR A 99 -8.67 -8.61 4.67
C THR A 99 -8.73 -7.11 4.36
N GLN A 100 -7.88 -6.31 5.00
CA GLN A 100 -7.74 -4.90 4.67
C GLN A 100 -6.36 -4.63 4.10
N LEU A 101 -6.32 -3.90 3.00
CA LEU A 101 -5.11 -3.47 2.32
C LEU A 101 -4.91 -1.97 2.58
N ARG A 102 -3.70 -1.62 3.00
CA ARG A 102 -3.27 -0.24 3.22
C ARG A 102 -1.87 -0.04 2.67
N TYR A 103 -1.45 1.21 2.56
CA TYR A 103 -0.03 1.54 2.57
C TYR A 103 0.36 2.21 3.87
N GLN A 104 1.63 2.06 4.24
CA GLN A 104 2.21 2.68 5.41
C GLN A 104 3.52 3.34 5.02
N THR A 105 3.77 4.51 5.60
CA THR A 105 5.07 5.18 5.57
C THR A 105 5.70 5.22 6.96
N ILE A 106 7.02 5.11 7.02
CA ILE A 106 7.79 5.21 8.26
C ILE A 106 8.96 6.17 8.09
N GLY A 107 9.05 7.15 8.99
CA GLY A 107 10.14 8.13 9.06
C GLY A 107 11.31 7.66 9.93
N GLU A 108 12.36 8.49 10.02
CA GLU A 108 13.60 8.18 10.76
C GLU A 108 13.34 7.93 12.27
N SER A 109 12.32 8.56 12.86
CA SER A 109 11.95 8.41 14.28
C SER A 109 10.96 7.26 14.55
N SER A 110 10.81 6.31 13.62
CA SER A 110 9.80 5.24 13.68
C SER A 110 8.35 5.71 13.75
N ILE A 111 8.09 6.99 13.50
CA ILE A 111 6.73 7.53 13.35
C ILE A 111 6.12 6.93 12.10
N ARG A 112 4.90 6.41 12.24
CA ARG A 112 4.15 5.75 11.17
C ARG A 112 2.98 6.61 10.77
N VAL A 113 2.73 6.70 9.47
CA VAL A 113 1.46 7.20 8.93
C VAL A 113 0.88 6.11 8.04
N ILE A 114 -0.40 5.83 8.24
CA ILE A 114 -1.12 4.71 7.63
C ILE A 114 -2.29 5.27 6.82
N SER A 115 -2.56 4.67 5.67
CA SER A 115 -3.71 5.04 4.83
C SER A 115 -5.04 4.53 5.37
N GLU A 116 -6.12 5.12 4.88
CA GLU A 116 -7.43 4.47 4.90
C GLU A 116 -7.37 3.10 4.17
N PRO A 117 -8.15 2.10 4.61
CA PRO A 117 -8.12 0.76 4.04
C PRO A 117 -8.95 0.60 2.77
N ILE A 118 -8.52 -0.33 1.92
CA ILE A 118 -9.38 -1.04 0.99
C ILE A 118 -9.79 -2.36 1.65
N SER A 119 -11.08 -2.67 1.63
CA SER A 119 -11.55 -4.03 1.98
C SER A 119 -11.29 -4.95 0.79
N LEU A 120 -10.35 -5.87 0.96
CA LEU A 120 -9.89 -6.77 -0.10
C LEU A 120 -10.41 -8.18 0.14
N THR A 121 -11.35 -8.63 -0.69
CA THR A 121 -11.83 -10.01 -0.70
C THR A 121 -11.00 -10.84 -1.66
N ILE A 122 -10.46 -11.95 -1.17
CA ILE A 122 -9.59 -12.82 -1.97
C ILE A 122 -10.31 -14.15 -2.17
N THR A 123 -10.68 -14.43 -3.42
CA THR A 123 -11.39 -15.64 -3.83
C THR A 123 -10.47 -16.59 -4.57
N THR A 124 -10.90 -17.84 -4.71
CA THR A 124 -10.18 -18.84 -5.50
C THR A 124 -10.50 -18.67 -6.96
#